data_AF-A0A1X3DLK5-F1
#
_entry.id   AF-A0A1X3DLK5-F1
#
_cell.length_a   1.000
_cell.length_b   1.000
_cell.length_c   1.000
_cell.angle_alpha   90.00
_cell.angle_beta   90.00
_cell.angle_gamma   90.00
#
_symmetry.space_group_name_H-M   'P 1'
#
loop_
_entity.id
_entity.type
_entity.pdbx_description
1 polymer ?
#
loop_
_entity_poly.entity_id
_entity_poly.type
_entity_poly.pdbx_seq_one_letter_code
_entity_poly.pdbx_strand_id
1 'polypeptide(L)'
;MELFWPYLTLVASSFTSATILPGTSEAAFLLFINSYPTAQTGALLVAGLCNGLGSIVSYYMGRYIPLNKRPSEKTFRLLNRYGVWTLLFAWLPVVGDALPIAAGWLRLNAWKSSMMLIAGKFIRYTILLTGLNIWM
;
A
#
# COMPACT_ATOMS: atom_id res chain seq x y z
N MET A 1 -2.86 4.12 27.45
CA MET A 1 -3.78 5.10 26.82
C MET A 1 -3.06 5.98 25.79
N GLU A 2 -1.84 6.46 26.05
CA GLU A 2 -1.17 7.45 25.17
C GLU A 2 -0.93 7.02 23.72
N LEU A 3 -0.64 5.75 23.44
CA LEU A 3 -0.38 5.27 22.08
C LEU A 3 -1.65 4.86 21.30
N PHE A 4 -2.81 4.75 21.96
CA PHE A 4 -4.02 4.26 21.31
C PHE A 4 -4.47 5.16 20.16
N TRP A 5 -4.58 6.47 20.41
CA TRP A 5 -5.02 7.44 19.40
C TRP A 5 -4.03 7.62 18.24
N PRO A 6 -2.70 7.70 18.49
CA PRO A 6 -1.71 7.65 17.41
C PRO A 6 -1.84 6.40 16.53
N TYR A 7 -1.98 5.22 17.14
CA TYR A 7 -2.14 3.98 16.36
C TYR A 7 -3.45 3.97 15.59
N LEU A 8 -4.56 4.39 16.19
CA LEU A 8 -5.85 4.44 15.51
C LEU A 8 -5.81 5.38 14.29
N THR A 9 -5.18 6.54 14.44
CA THR A 9 -4.99 7.50 13.35
C THR A 9 -4.13 6.90 12.24
N LEU A 10 -3.03 6.23 12.59
CA LEU A 10 -2.17 5.55 11.63
C LEU A 10 -2.90 4.42 10.91
N VAL A 11 -3.68 3.59 11.62
CA VAL A 11 -4.53 2.53 11.04
C VAL A 11 -5.49 3.12 10.02
N ALA A 12 -6.26 4.13 10.41
CA ALA A 12 -7.24 4.76 9.55
C ALA A 12 -6.58 5.36 8.32
N SER A 13 -5.53 6.17 8.50
CA SER A 13 -4.80 6.80 7.41
C SER A 13 -4.14 5.77 6.49
N SER A 14 -3.46 4.76 7.02
CA SER A 14 -2.81 3.71 6.24
C SER A 14 -3.81 2.88 5.45
N PHE A 15 -4.98 2.57 6.01
CA PHE A 15 -6.01 1.82 5.29
C PHE A 15 -6.65 2.64 4.16
N THR A 16 -7.05 3.88 4.42
CA THR A 16 -7.75 4.73 3.43
C THR A 16 -6.82 5.34 2.37
N SER A 17 -5.53 5.48 2.68
CA SER A 17 -4.54 5.98 1.71
C SER A 17 -4.34 5.01 0.55
N ALA A 18 -4.57 3.70 0.75
CA ALA A 18 -4.46 2.69 -0.30
C ALA A 18 -5.64 2.65 -1.29
N THR A 19 -6.63 3.55 -1.13
CA THR A 19 -7.84 3.60 -1.97
C THR A 19 -8.05 4.97 -2.64
N ILE A 20 -7.86 6.09 -1.92
CA ILE A 20 -8.37 7.42 -2.37
C ILE A 20 -7.35 8.57 -2.21
N LEU A 21 -6.48 8.53 -1.20
CA LEU A 21 -5.66 9.69 -0.81
C LEU A 21 -4.14 9.38 -0.86
N PRO A 22 -3.42 9.81 -1.91
CA PRO A 22 -1.98 9.63 -1.98
C PRO A 22 -1.28 10.50 -0.93
N GLY A 23 -0.21 9.98 -0.32
CA GLY A 23 0.68 10.75 0.55
C GLY A 23 0.26 10.89 2.01
N THR A 24 -1.00 10.58 2.37
CA THR A 24 -1.51 10.82 3.73
C THR A 24 -0.92 9.86 4.77
N SER A 25 -0.75 8.59 4.39
CA SER A 25 -0.23 7.58 5.30
C SER A 25 1.28 7.67 5.52
N GLU A 26 2.04 8.19 4.55
CA GLU A 26 3.46 8.52 4.70
C GLU A 26 3.65 9.61 5.75
N ALA A 27 2.90 10.72 5.64
CA ALA A 27 2.96 11.81 6.59
C ALA A 27 2.57 11.36 8.00
N ALA A 28 1.46 10.62 8.13
CA ALA A 28 1.02 10.06 9.41
C ALA A 28 2.08 9.13 10.04
N PHE A 29 2.71 8.27 9.22
CA PHE A 29 3.75 7.37 9.68
C PHE A 29 5.00 8.13 10.15
N LEU A 30 5.52 9.07 9.35
CA LEU A 30 6.70 9.86 9.68
C LEU A 30 6.50 10.68 10.96
N LEU A 31 5.33 11.30 11.12
CA LEU A 31 4.97 12.03 12.34
C LEU A 31 4.90 11.11 13.56
N PHE A 32 4.32 9.90 13.41
CA PHE A 32 4.26 8.92 14.48
C PHE A 32 5.66 8.52 14.93
N ILE A 33 6.55 8.12 14.00
CA ILE A 33 7.87 7.60 14.36
C ILE A 33 8.82 8.67 14.90
N ASN A 34 8.60 9.94 14.54
CA ASN A 34 9.31 11.08 15.12
C ASN A 34 8.81 11.40 16.54
N SER A 35 7.49 11.33 16.77
CA SER A 35 6.89 11.60 18.08
C SER A 35 7.08 10.46 19.09
N TYR A 36 7.14 9.22 18.60
CA TYR A 36 7.23 8.01 19.42
C TYR A 36 8.33 7.04 18.91
N PRO A 37 9.63 7.39 19.05
CA PRO A 37 10.72 6.60 18.49
C PRO A 37 10.82 5.16 19.01
N THR A 38 10.41 4.92 20.26
CA THR A 38 10.42 3.57 20.85
C THR A 38 9.32 2.66 20.30
N ALA A 39 8.32 3.21 19.60
CA ALA A 39 7.17 2.50 19.05
C ALA A 39 7.26 2.27 17.52
N GLN A 40 8.41 2.56 16.90
CA GLN A 40 8.62 2.49 15.45
C GLN A 40 8.29 1.12 14.83
N THR A 41 8.68 0.03 15.50
CA THR A 41 8.39 -1.34 15.01
C THR A 41 6.89 -1.61 14.95
N GLY A 42 6.14 -1.20 15.97
CA GLY A 42 4.68 -1.35 15.98
C GLY A 42 4.02 -0.49 14.91
N ALA A 43 4.50 0.75 14.73
CA ALA A 43 4.04 1.62 13.65
C ALA A 43 4.27 0.99 12.27
N LEU A 44 5.45 0.40 12.03
CA LEU A 44 5.79 -0.27 10.78
C LEU A 44 4.86 -1.45 10.48
N LEU A 45 4.63 -2.30 11.48
CA LEU A 45 3.74 -3.46 11.35
C LEU A 45 2.31 -3.04 11.04
N VAL A 46 1.78 -2.10 11.81
CA VAL A 46 0.40 -1.62 11.65
C VAL A 46 0.22 -0.90 10.31
N ALA A 47 1.11 0.03 9.96
CA ALA A 47 1.02 0.78 8.72
C ALA A 47 1.16 -0.13 7.49
N GLY A 48 2.12 -1.06 7.50
CA GLY A 48 2.32 -2.04 6.43
C GLY A 48 1.11 -2.95 6.23
N LEU A 49 0.57 -3.52 7.31
CA LEU A 49 -0.59 -4.40 7.25
C LEU A 49 -1.85 -3.67 6.81
N CYS A 50 -2.19 -2.53 7.44
CA CYS A 50 -3.41 -1.79 7.12
C CYS A 50 -3.40 -1.25 5.69
N ASN A 51 -2.26 -0.75 5.21
CA ASN A 51 -2.14 -0.29 3.82
C ASN A 51 -2.16 -1.46 2.83
N GLY A 52 -1.59 -2.61 3.19
CA GLY A 52 -1.68 -3.85 2.41
C GLY A 52 -3.13 -4.34 2.29
N LEU A 53 -3.88 -4.34 3.40
CA LEU A 53 -5.30 -4.69 3.43
C LEU A 53 -6.14 -3.74 2.59
N GLY A 54 -5.92 -2.42 2.69
CA GLY A 54 -6.58 -1.44 1.82
C GLY A 54 -6.30 -1.70 0.34
N SER A 55 -5.07 -2.09 -0.01
CA SER A 55 -4.73 -2.46 -1.39
C SER A 55 -5.42 -3.75 -1.86
N ILE A 56 -5.61 -4.71 -0.95
CA ILE A 56 -6.37 -5.94 -1.24
C ILE A 56 -7.84 -5.59 -1.51
N VAL A 57 -8.43 -4.65 -0.77
CA VAL A 57 -9.78 -4.13 -1.04
C VAL A 57 -9.82 -3.52 -2.45
N SER A 58 -8.88 -2.65 -2.80
CA SER A 58 -8.76 -2.07 -4.15
C SER A 58 -8.66 -3.14 -5.24
N TYR A 59 -7.91 -4.21 -4.98
CA TYR A 59 -7.82 -5.36 -5.87
C TYR A 59 -9.17 -6.09 -6.03
N TYR A 60 -9.90 -6.35 -4.95
CA TYR A 60 -11.23 -6.97 -5.07
C TYR A 60 -12.25 -6.05 -5.74
N MET A 61 -12.18 -4.73 -5.53
CA MET A 61 -12.98 -3.77 -6.30
C MET A 61 -12.71 -3.89 -7.80
N GLY A 62 -11.43 -4.01 -8.18
CA GLY A 62 -11.01 -4.24 -9.57
C GLY A 62 -11.63 -5.49 -10.19
N ARG A 63 -11.78 -6.58 -9.43
CA ARG A 63 -12.39 -7.83 -9.91
C ARG A 63 -13.84 -7.69 -10.39
N TYR A 64 -14.58 -6.72 -9.87
CA TYR A 64 -15.96 -6.46 -10.28
C TYR A 64 -16.05 -5.62 -11.56
N ILE A 65 -14.94 -5.11 -12.09
CA ILE A 65 -14.92 -4.37 -13.35
C ILE A 65 -15.10 -5.35 -14.54
N PRO A 66 -16.05 -5.10 -15.46
CA PRO A 66 -16.26 -5.93 -16.64
C PRO A 66 -15.02 -6.06 -17.53
N LEU A 67 -14.74 -7.27 -18.04
CA LEU A 67 -13.56 -7.59 -18.86
C LEU A 67 -13.62 -7.06 -20.30
N ASN A 68 -14.80 -6.64 -20.77
CA ASN A 68 -14.97 -6.02 -22.08
C ASN A 68 -14.33 -4.62 -22.15
N LYS A 69 -14.04 -4.03 -20.99
CA LYS A 69 -13.18 -2.86 -20.84
C LYS A 69 -11.78 -3.35 -20.42
N ARG A 70 -10.73 -2.60 -20.78
CA ARG A 70 -9.35 -2.90 -20.35
C ARG A 70 -8.73 -1.72 -19.61
N PRO A 71 -7.77 -1.97 -18.68
CA PRO A 71 -6.95 -0.91 -18.11
C PRO A 71 -6.22 -0.14 -19.22
N SER A 72 -5.58 0.98 -18.86
CA SER A 72 -4.71 1.68 -19.80
C SER A 72 -3.72 0.71 -20.45
N GLU A 73 -3.42 0.89 -21.73
CA GLU A 73 -2.54 0.00 -22.48
C GLU A 73 -1.15 -0.13 -21.82
N LYS A 74 -0.66 0.94 -21.18
CA LYS A 74 0.58 0.93 -20.38
C LYS A 74 0.47 -0.03 -19.18
N THR A 75 -0.60 0.09 -18.40
CA THR A 75 -0.86 -0.77 -17.22
C THR A 75 -1.06 -2.22 -17.63
N PHE A 76 -1.79 -2.45 -18.72
CA PHE A 76 -2.01 -3.79 -19.27
C PHE A 76 -0.69 -4.45 -19.68
N ARG A 77 0.16 -3.77 -20.45
CA ARG A 77 1.48 -4.32 -20.84
C ARG A 77 2.37 -4.62 -19.64
N LEU A 78 2.37 -3.75 -18.63
CA LEU A 78 3.17 -3.94 -17.43
C LEU A 78 2.72 -5.19 -16.66
N LEU A 79 1.41 -5.31 -16.39
CA LEU A 79 0.84 -6.47 -15.72
C LEU A 79 0.92 -7.76 -16.56
N ASN A 80 0.85 -7.66 -17.89
CA ASN A 80 1.01 -8.82 -18.76
C ASN A 80 2.46 -9.32 -18.80
N ARG A 81 3.44 -8.40 -18.75
CA ARG A 81 4.88 -8.75 -18.78
C ARG A 81 5.39 -9.27 -17.44
N TYR A 82 5.03 -8.61 -16.34
CA TYR A 82 5.60 -8.88 -15.01
C TYR A 82 4.59 -9.53 -14.04
N GLY A 83 3.31 -9.59 -14.39
CA GLY A 83 2.29 -10.24 -13.58
C GLY A 83 2.18 -9.64 -12.18
N VAL A 84 2.07 -10.53 -11.18
CA VAL A 84 1.94 -10.18 -9.77
C VAL A 84 3.15 -9.43 -9.21
N TRP A 85 4.35 -9.58 -9.80
CA TRP A 85 5.56 -8.89 -9.33
C TRP A 85 5.46 -7.37 -9.46
N THR A 86 4.67 -6.89 -10.42
CA THR A 86 4.34 -5.47 -10.58
C THR A 86 3.74 -4.88 -9.29
N LEU A 87 3.02 -5.69 -8.52
CA LEU A 87 2.34 -5.24 -7.30
C LEU A 87 3.28 -4.92 -6.14
N LEU A 88 4.54 -5.40 -6.19
CA LEU A 88 5.58 -4.93 -5.26
C LEU A 88 5.83 -3.42 -5.39
N PHE A 89 5.50 -2.83 -6.54
CA PHE A 89 5.67 -1.41 -6.82
C PHE A 89 4.36 -0.61 -6.67
N ALA A 90 3.29 -1.22 -6.14
CA ALA A 90 2.00 -0.57 -5.87
C ALA A 90 2.05 0.48 -4.74
N TRP A 91 3.25 0.87 -4.32
CA TRP A 91 3.49 1.91 -3.33
C TRP A 91 4.15 3.16 -3.93
N LEU A 92 4.60 3.10 -5.19
CA LEU A 92 5.22 4.23 -5.88
C LEU A 92 4.20 5.36 -6.11
N PRO A 93 4.64 6.63 -6.02
CA PRO A 93 3.77 7.77 -6.28
C PRO A 93 3.19 7.70 -7.70
N VAL A 94 1.99 8.28 -7.88
CA VAL A 94 1.26 8.39 -9.17
C VAL A 94 0.63 7.08 -9.69
N VAL A 95 1.23 5.91 -9.47
CA VAL A 95 0.79 4.64 -10.10
C VAL A 95 0.25 3.62 -9.09
N GLY A 96 0.60 3.80 -7.80
CA GLY A 96 0.46 2.80 -6.75
C GLY A 96 -0.92 2.16 -6.61
N ASP A 97 -1.97 2.95 -6.38
CA ASP A 97 -3.30 2.41 -6.04
C ASP A 97 -4.12 1.96 -7.26
N ALA A 98 -3.73 2.38 -8.47
CA ALA A 98 -4.31 1.88 -9.71
C ALA A 98 -3.86 0.45 -10.04
N LEU A 99 -2.66 0.04 -9.60
CA LEU A 99 -2.12 -1.29 -9.86
C LEU A 99 -2.91 -2.43 -9.18
N PRO A 100 -3.28 -2.36 -7.89
CA PRO A 100 -4.15 -3.34 -7.26
C PRO A 100 -5.47 -3.49 -8.03
N ILE A 101 -6.15 -2.37 -8.35
CA ILE A 101 -7.41 -2.36 -9.11
C ILE A 101 -7.21 -3.04 -10.46
N ALA A 102 -6.16 -2.67 -11.21
CA ALA A 102 -5.89 -3.25 -12.52
C ALA A 102 -5.55 -4.75 -12.44
N ALA A 103 -4.81 -5.20 -11.43
CA ALA A 103 -4.56 -6.62 -11.20
C ALA A 103 -5.83 -7.41 -10.86
N GLY A 104 -6.73 -6.80 -10.09
CA GLY A 104 -8.06 -7.34 -9.80
C GLY A 104 -8.90 -7.47 -11.06
N TRP A 105 -8.93 -6.41 -11.86
CA TRP A 105 -9.64 -6.35 -13.13
C TRP A 105 -9.15 -7.41 -14.11
N LEU A 106 -7.84 -7.62 -14.20
CA LEU A 106 -7.24 -8.70 -15.00
C LEU A 106 -7.32 -10.08 -14.33
N ARG A 107 -7.95 -10.18 -13.16
CA ARG A 107 -8.17 -11.41 -12.39
C ARG A 107 -6.88 -12.20 -12.13
N LEU A 108 -5.77 -11.50 -11.86
CA LEU A 108 -4.53 -12.13 -11.43
C LEU A 108 -4.76 -12.99 -10.18
N ASN A 109 -3.89 -13.96 -9.88
CA ASN A 109 -4.07 -14.84 -8.73
C ASN A 109 -4.19 -14.04 -7.42
N ALA A 110 -5.26 -14.26 -6.66
CA ALA A 110 -5.59 -13.46 -5.47
C ALA A 110 -4.52 -13.57 -4.38
N TRP A 111 -4.12 -14.81 -4.09
CA TRP A 111 -3.15 -15.11 -3.04
C TRP A 111 -1.79 -14.47 -3.33
N LYS A 112 -1.25 -14.70 -4.53
CA LYS A 112 0.01 -14.10 -4.96
C LYS A 112 -0.07 -12.57 -4.99
N SER A 113 -1.20 -12.02 -5.43
CA SER A 113 -1.40 -10.56 -5.45
C SER A 113 -1.39 -9.98 -4.04
N SER A 114 -2.12 -10.58 -3.10
CA SER A 114 -2.13 -10.16 -1.70
C SER A 114 -0.74 -10.19 -1.06
N MET A 115 0.04 -11.25 -1.30
CA MET A 115 1.41 -11.35 -0.80
C MET A 115 2.30 -10.22 -1.33
N MET A 116 2.25 -9.94 -2.64
CA MET A 116 3.06 -8.90 -3.26
C MET A 116 2.62 -7.49 -2.81
N LEU A 117 1.33 -7.26 -2.63
CA LEU A 117 0.80 -5.98 -2.14
C LEU A 117 1.28 -5.71 -0.71
N ILE A 118 1.12 -6.68 0.20
CA ILE A 118 1.57 -6.55 1.59
C ILE A 118 3.09 -6.33 1.62
N ALA A 119 3.86 -7.15 0.91
CA ALA A 119 5.31 -7.02 0.84
C ALA A 119 5.74 -5.63 0.31
N GLY A 120 5.11 -5.13 -0.75
CA GLY A 120 5.38 -3.80 -1.29
C GLY A 120 5.13 -2.68 -0.28
N LYS A 121 4.06 -2.77 0.52
CA LYS A 121 3.78 -1.77 1.56
C LYS A 121 4.81 -1.81 2.69
N PHE A 122 5.22 -3.01 3.12
CA PHE A 122 6.30 -3.15 4.09
C PHE A 122 7.62 -2.56 3.57
N ILE A 123 7.98 -2.82 2.32
CA ILE A 123 9.17 -2.23 1.69
C ILE A 123 9.13 -0.70 1.78
N ARG A 124 8.00 -0.08 1.41
CA ARG A 124 7.83 1.37 1.49
C ARG A 124 8.06 1.92 2.89
N TYR A 125 7.36 1.39 3.89
CA TYR A 125 7.46 1.92 5.25
C TYR A 125 8.84 1.67 5.88
N THR A 126 9.51 0.56 5.51
CA THR A 126 10.91 0.34 5.88
C THR A 126 11.81 1.41 5.28
N ILE A 127 11.66 1.73 3.98
CA ILE A 127 12.44 2.80 3.32
C ILE A 127 12.21 4.15 4.01
N LEU A 128 10.97 4.47 4.37
CA LEU A 128 10.64 5.71 5.09
C LEU A 128 11.27 5.76 6.47
N LEU A 129 11.23 4.65 7.22
CA LEU A 129 11.81 4.53 8.54
C LEU A 129 13.34 4.68 8.50
N THR A 130 14.01 3.93 7.62
CA THR A 130 15.47 4.01 7.47
C THR A 130 15.90 5.35 6.92
N GLY A 131 15.11 5.92 6.00
CA GLY A 131 15.30 7.26 5.50
C GLY A 131 15.32 8.27 6.63
N LEU A 132 14.27 8.33 7.46
CA LEU A 132 14.19 9.27 8.57
C LEU A 132 15.35 9.10 9.57
N ASN A 133 15.72 7.86 9.92
CA ASN A 133 16.81 7.59 10.87
C ASN A 133 18.18 8.05 10.37
N ILE A 134 18.37 8.27 9.05
CA ILE A 134 19.63 8.84 8.50
C ILE A 134 19.67 10.37 8.69
N TRP A 135 18.51 11.03 8.80
CA TRP A 135 18.40 12.49 8.92
C TRP A 135 18.39 13.01 10.37
N MET A 136 18.26 12.13 11.36
CA MET A 136 18.29 12.45 12.80
C MET A 136 19.66 12.12 13.39
#